data_AF-A0A6C0ITT7-F1
#
_entry.id   AF-A0A6C0ITT7-F1
#
_cell.length_a   1.000
_cell.length_b   1.000
_cell.length_c   1.000
_cell.angle_alpha   90.00
_cell.angle_beta   90.00
_cell.angle_gamma   90.00
#
_symmetry.space_group_name_H-M   'P 1'
#
loop_
_entity.id
_entity.type
_entity.pdbx_description
1 polymer ?
#
loop_
_entity_poly.entity_id
_entity_poly.type
_entity_poly.pdbx_seq_one_letter_code
_entity_poly.pdbx_strand_id
1 'polypeptide(L)' 'MDIEVKIDANHIEVDNLKFKKMVFLYNALDNGWSIKKRKETYIFTKNHEGKKEIFDENYLSIFMKDNLNINNLLS' A
#
# COMPACT_ATOMS: atom_id res chain seq x y z
N MET A 1 2.22 -20.91 13.19
CA MET A 1 3.60 -20.61 13.63
C MET A 1 3.63 -19.12 13.84
N ASP A 2 3.51 -18.68 15.09
CA ASP A 2 3.51 -17.26 15.40
C ASP A 2 4.97 -16.81 15.41
N ILE A 3 5.34 -16.06 14.39
CA ILE A 3 6.67 -15.46 14.30
C ILE A 3 6.63 -14.17 15.09
N GLU A 4 7.18 -14.20 16.29
CA GLU A 4 7.31 -13.01 17.13
C GLU A 4 8.50 -12.18 16.63
N VAL A 5 8.21 -11.16 15.81
CA VAL A 5 9.24 -10.21 15.35
C VAL A 5 9.43 -9.14 16.42
N LYS A 6 10.55 -9.19 17.14
CA LYS A 6 10.96 -8.12 18.06
C LYS A 6 11.42 -6.91 17.24
N ILE A 7 10.52 -5.96 17.02
CA ILE A 7 10.84 -4.67 16.42
C ILE A 7 11.18 -3.70 17.55
N ASP A 8 12.42 -3.21 17.59
CA ASP A 8 12.79 -2.10 18.47
C ASP A 8 12.11 -0.83 17.95
N ALA A 9 11.00 -0.45 18.60
CA ALA A 9 10.18 0.68 18.21
C ALA A 9 10.92 2.03 18.28
N ASN A 10 12.09 2.08 18.92
CA ASN A 10 12.81 3.34 19.18
C ASN A 10 13.61 3.85 17.99
N HIS A 11 13.85 3.04 16.94
CA HIS A 11 14.62 3.45 15.75
C HIS A 11 14.09 2.81 14.46
N ILE A 12 12.84 3.11 14.11
CA ILE A 12 12.31 2.80 12.76
C ILE A 12 12.42 4.07 11.91
N GLU A 13 13.56 4.25 11.24
CA GLU A 13 13.70 5.27 10.20
C GLU A 13 13.15 4.71 8.88
N VAL A 14 11.92 5.09 8.55
CA VAL A 14 11.30 4.78 7.26
C VAL A 14 10.98 6.09 6.57
N ASP A 15 11.45 6.21 5.32
CA ASP A 15 11.09 7.32 4.45
C ASP A 15 9.56 7.46 4.37
N ASN A 16 9.06 8.69 4.51
CA ASN A 16 7.63 8.98 4.58
C ASN A 16 6.89 8.49 3.32
N LEU A 17 7.49 8.63 2.14
CA LEU A 17 6.89 8.14 0.90
C LEU A 17 6.82 6.61 0.89
N LYS A 18 7.86 5.93 1.36
CA LYS A 18 7.87 4.47 1.53
C LYS A 18 6.80 3.99 2.52
N PHE A 19 6.66 4.65 3.67
CA PHE A 19 5.62 4.31 4.65
C PHE A 19 4.21 4.47 4.07
N LYS A 20 3.95 5.61 3.42
CA LYS A 20 2.68 5.87 2.71
C LYS A 20 2.37 4.81 1.65
N LYS A 21 3.39 4.37 0.89
CA LYS A 21 3.25 3.26 -0.05
C LYS A 21 2.82 1.97 0.64
N MET A 22 3.44 1.63 1.76
CA MET A 22 3.11 0.42 2.53
C MET A 22 1.66 0.47 3.05
N VAL A 23 1.25 1.59 3.63
CA VAL A 23 -0.11 1.82 4.12
C VAL A 23 -1.14 1.65 3.00
N PHE A 24 -0.93 2.27 1.85
CA PHE A 24 -1.85 2.17 0.72
C PHE A 24 -1.99 0.73 0.21
N LEU A 25 -0.85 0.03 0.05
CA LEU A 25 -0.86 -1.37 -0.38
C LEU A 25 -1.62 -2.24 0.62
N TYR A 26 -1.41 -2.02 1.91
CA TYR A 26 -2.14 -2.72 2.97
C TYR A 26 -3.66 -2.47 2.88
N ASN A 27 -4.08 -1.21 2.78
CA ASN A 27 -5.50 -0.86 2.68
C ASN A 27 -6.16 -1.45 1.43
N ALA A 28 -5.46 -1.49 0.29
CA ALA A 28 -6.00 -2.08 -0.92
C ALA A 28 -6.20 -3.61 -0.76
N LEU A 29 -5.27 -4.30 -0.12
CA LEU A 29 -5.42 -5.74 0.20
C LEU A 29 -6.63 -5.96 1.12
N ASP A 30 -6.78 -5.16 2.17
CA ASP A 30 -7.91 -5.25 3.12
C ASP A 30 -9.27 -4.99 2.44
N ASN A 31 -9.28 -4.10 1.44
CA ASN A 31 -10.44 -3.85 0.58
C ASN A 31 -10.66 -4.90 -0.53
N GLY A 32 -10.00 -6.05 -0.47
CA GLY A 32 -10.21 -7.18 -1.38
C GLY A 32 -9.52 -7.07 -2.75
N TRP A 33 -8.55 -6.17 -2.91
CA TRP A 33 -7.71 -6.14 -4.11
C TRP A 33 -6.61 -7.20 -4.03
N SER A 34 -6.30 -7.82 -5.15
CA SER A 34 -5.06 -8.56 -5.38
C SER A 34 -4.01 -7.62 -5.96
N ILE A 35 -2.78 -7.65 -5.42
CA ILE A 35 -1.68 -6.80 -5.85
C ILE A 35 -0.52 -7.64 -6.35
N LYS A 36 0.01 -7.30 -7.52
CA LYS A 36 1.20 -7.94 -8.10
C LYS A 36 2.25 -6.89 -8.44
N LYS A 37 3.41 -6.94 -7.77
CA LYS A 37 4.57 -6.11 -8.12
C LYS A 37 5.24 -6.61 -9.42
N ARG A 38 5.62 -5.67 -10.27
CA ARG A 38 6.32 -5.89 -11.55
C ARG A 38 7.34 -4.76 -11.76
N LYS A 39 8.62 -5.03 -11.45
CA LYS A 39 9.68 -3.99 -11.48
C LYS A 39 9.24 -2.78 -10.65
N GLU A 40 9.15 -1.61 -11.28
CA GLU A 40 8.71 -0.32 -10.69
C GLU A 40 7.20 -0.07 -10.83
N THR A 41 6.39 -1.11 -11.00
CA THR A 41 4.93 -0.98 -11.14
C THR A 41 4.18 -1.97 -10.28
N TYR A 42 2.93 -1.62 -9.95
CA TYR A 42 2.02 -2.48 -9.20
C TYR A 42 0.74 -2.68 -10.02
N ILE A 43 0.36 -3.94 -10.18
CA ILE A 43 -0.88 -4.31 -10.86
C ILE A 43 -1.91 -4.65 -9.78
N PHE A 44 -3.03 -3.94 -9.77
CA PHE A 44 -4.13 -4.14 -8.85
C PHE A 44 -5.27 -4.83 -9.61
N THR A 45 -5.88 -5.83 -9.01
CA THR A 45 -7.00 -6.57 -9.61
C THR A 45 -8.01 -6.90 -8.52
N LYS A 46 -9.28 -6.53 -8.71
CA LYS A 46 -10.36 -6.85 -7.77
C LYS A 46 -11.41 -7.67 -8.49
N ASN A 47 -11.83 -8.77 -7.86
CA ASN A 47 -12.91 -9.61 -8.37
C ASN A 47 -14.26 -8.96 -8.08
N HIS A 48 -14.51 -7.80 -8.69
CA HIS A 48 -15.85 -7.25 -8.90
C HIS A 48 -15.87 -6.73 -10.35
N GLU A 49 -16.69 -7.37 -11.19
CA GLU A 49 -16.90 -7.02 -12.62
C GLU A 49 -15.69 -7.16 -13.58
N GLY A 50 -14.57 -7.77 -13.16
CA GLY A 50 -13.43 -8.04 -14.06
C GLY A 50 -12.54 -6.83 -14.35
N LYS A 51 -12.61 -5.76 -13.54
CA LYS A 51 -11.77 -4.57 -13.71
C LYS A 51 -10.34 -4.84 -13.21
N LYS A 52 -9.37 -4.61 -14.10
CA LYS A 52 -7.93 -4.70 -13.83
C LYS A 52 -7.33 -3.30 -14.00
N GLU A 53 -6.68 -2.81 -12.97
CA GLU A 53 -6.06 -1.48 -12.98
C GLU A 53 -4.54 -1.64 -12.83
N ILE A 54 -3.78 -0.95 -13.69
CA ILE A 54 -2.32 -0.99 -13.68
C ILE A 54 -1.82 0.37 -13.24
N PHE A 55 -1.08 0.40 -12.14
CA PHE A 55 -0.54 1.63 -11.58
C PHE A 55 0.98 1.63 -11.70
N ASP A 56 1.50 2.63 -12.40
CA ASP A 56 2.93 2.97 -12.38
C ASP A 56 3.28 3.59 -11.02
N GLU A 57 4.49 3.37 -10.50
CA GLU A 57 4.91 3.94 -9.22
C GLU A 57 4.82 5.47 -9.16
N ASN A 58 5.03 6.17 -10.28
CA ASN A 58 4.85 7.61 -10.36
C ASN A 58 3.38 8.00 -10.19
N TYR A 59 2.48 7.31 -10.91
CA TYR A 59 1.05 7.54 -10.79
C TYR A 59 0.55 7.18 -9.40
N LEU A 60 1.05 6.09 -8.83
CA LEU A 60 0.74 5.63 -7.48
C LEU A 60 1.12 6.69 -6.44
N SER A 61 2.29 7.33 -6.59
CA SER A 61 2.72 8.41 -5.70
C SER A 61 1.84 9.66 -5.80
N ILE A 62 1.31 9.97 -7.00
CA ILE A 62 0.39 11.08 -7.23
C ILE A 62 -0.99 10.74 -6.65
N PHE A 63 -1.53 9.57 -6.97
CA PHE A 63 -2.80 9.08 -6.44
C PHE A 63 -2.82 9.03 -4.92
N MET A 64 -1.70 8.61 -4.31
CA MET A 64 -1.49 8.65 -2.87
C MET A 64 -1.55 10.07 -2.30
N LYS A 65 -0.94 11.07 -2.95
CA LYS A 65 -1.05 12.47 -2.48
C LYS A 65 -2.51 12.92 -2.43
N ASP A 66 -3.33 12.45 -3.37
CA ASP A 66 -4.73 12.87 -3.50
C ASP A 66 -5.69 12.05 -2.61
N ASN A 67 -5.34 10.81 -2.22
CA ASN A 67 -6.24 9.88 -1.51
C ASN A 67 -5.75 9.45 -0.11
N LEU A 68 -4.57 9.88 0.35
CA LEU A 68 -4.07 9.62 1.70
C LEU A 68 -4.69 10.60 2.71
N ASN A 69 -5.99 10.46 2.98
CA ASN A 69 -6.54 11.07 4.19
C ASN A 69 -6.10 10.22 5.40
N ILE A 70 -4.93 10.54 5.96
CA ILE A 70 -4.30 9.84 7.12
C ILE A 70 -5.26 9.72 8.32
N ASN A 71 -6.24 10.62 8.41
CA ASN A 71 -7.28 10.59 9.45
C ASN A 71 -8.09 9.28 9.47
N ASN A 72 -8.19 8.57 8.35
CA ASN A 72 -8.88 7.27 8.29
C ASN A 72 -8.01 6.10 8.77
N LEU A 73 -6.71 6.32 9.02
CA LEU A 73 -5.77 5.26 9.42
C LEU A 73 -5.49 5.24 10.93
N LEU A 74 -5.84 6.33 11.63
CA LEU A 74 -5.56 6.55 13.06
C LEU A 74 -6.83 6.56 13.92
N SER A 75 -7.99 6.26 13.33
CA SER A 75 -9.29 6.18 14.02
C SER A 75 -9.59 4.75 14.48
#